data_AF-A0A9D5EY82-F1
#
_entry.id   AF-A0A9D5EY82-F1
#
_cell.length_a   1.000
_cell.length_b   1.000
_cell.length_c   1.000
_cell.angle_alpha   90.00
_cell.angle_beta   90.00
_cell.angle_gamma   90.00
#
_symmetry.space_group_name_H-M   'P 1'
#
loop_
_entity.id
_entity.type
_entity.pdbx_description
1 polymer ?
#
loop_
_entity_poly.entity_id
_entity_poly.type
_entity_poly.pdbx_seq_one_letter_code
_entity_poly.pdbx_strand_id
1 'polypeptide(L)' 'MVNETDAKSSDPTLSLEHHALLQRLNDAGYMVLEVRHTERGMVWTLEPLHSRVEFELVGKDELLRFLEHH' A
#
# COMPACT_ATOMS: atom_id res chain seq x y z
N MET A 1 -35.81 3.05 -11.62
CA MET A 1 -34.56 3.52 -10.99
C MET A 1 -34.03 2.38 -10.14
N VAL A 2 -33.05 1.64 -10.63
CA VAL A 2 -32.27 0.69 -9.82
C VAL A 2 -30.82 1.11 -10.05
N ASN A 3 -30.14 1.47 -8.97
CA ASN A 3 -28.78 1.97 -9.01
C ASN A 3 -27.82 0.88 -9.51
N GLU A 4 -27.25 1.08 -10.69
CA GLU A 4 -26.00 0.43 -11.09
C GLU A 4 -24.87 1.07 -10.28
N THR A 5 -24.57 0.53 -9.10
CA THR A 5 -23.26 0.75 -8.46
C THR A 5 -22.32 -0.31 -8.99
N ASP A 6 -21.90 -0.11 -10.24
CA ASP A 6 -20.79 -0.86 -10.84
C ASP A 6 -19.50 -0.34 -10.20
N ALA A 7 -19.03 -1.07 -9.18
CA ALA A 7 -17.66 -0.95 -8.71
C ALA A 7 -17.22 -2.28 -8.11
N LYS A 8 -16.32 -2.93 -8.85
CA LYS A 8 -15.12 -3.68 -8.42
C LYS A 8 -15.06 -5.07 -9.03
N SER A 9 -14.62 -5.11 -10.29
CA SER A 9 -13.86 -6.23 -10.84
C SER A 9 -12.57 -6.35 -10.02
N SER A 10 -12.62 -7.09 -8.91
CA SER A 10 -11.46 -7.41 -8.11
C SER A 10 -10.65 -8.46 -8.85
N ASP A 11 -9.64 -8.03 -9.61
CA ASP A 11 -8.57 -8.91 -10.09
C ASP A 11 -7.99 -9.69 -8.89
N PRO A 12 -8.23 -11.00 -8.77
CA PRO A 12 -7.90 -11.75 -7.57
C PRO A 12 -6.38 -11.86 -7.35
N THR A 13 -5.59 -11.75 -8.42
CA THR A 13 -4.12 -11.74 -8.40
C THR A 13 -3.53 -10.43 -7.88
N LEU A 14 -4.12 -9.29 -8.23
CA LEU A 14 -3.75 -7.99 -7.64
C LEU A 14 -4.07 -7.96 -6.13
N SER A 15 -5.11 -8.68 -5.69
CA SER A 15 -5.45 -8.76 -4.26
C SER A 15 -4.42 -9.52 -3.43
N LEU A 16 -3.86 -10.63 -3.94
CA LEU A 16 -2.95 -11.48 -3.15
C LEU A 16 -1.59 -10.83 -2.93
N GLU A 17 -0.97 -10.29 -3.98
CA GLU A 17 0.32 -9.60 -3.85
C GLU A 17 0.21 -8.36 -2.95
N HIS A 18 -0.89 -7.61 -3.11
CA HIS A 18 -1.13 -6.41 -2.31
C HIS A 18 -1.37 -6.77 -0.84
N HIS A 19 -2.14 -7.82 -0.55
CA HIS A 19 -2.33 -8.31 0.82
C HIS A 19 -1.02 -8.79 1.46
N ALA A 20 -0.16 -9.50 0.72
CA ALA A 20 1.14 -9.94 1.23
C ALA A 20 2.05 -8.75 1.59
N LEU A 21 2.04 -7.68 0.79
CA LEU A 21 2.77 -6.45 1.07
C LEU A 21 2.26 -5.74 2.33
N LEU A 22 0.93 -5.61 2.48
CA LEU A 22 0.33 -5.02 3.67
C LEU A 22 0.69 -5.81 4.94
N GLN A 23 0.67 -7.14 4.87
CA GLN A 23 1.06 -7.98 6.00
C GLN A 23 2.53 -7.76 6.39
N ARG A 24 3.44 -7.73 5.41
CA ARG A 24 4.87 -7.48 5.68
C ARG A 24 5.12 -6.11 6.29
N LEU A 25 4.40 -5.08 5.86
CA LEU A 25 4.49 -3.74 6.45
C LEU A 25 4.03 -3.74 7.91
N ASN A 26 2.90 -4.40 8.18
CA ASN A 26 2.39 -4.53 9.53
C ASN A 26 3.38 -5.30 10.44
N ASP A 27 3.98 -6.38 9.93
CA ASP A 27 4.99 -7.16 10.65
C ASP A 27 6.28 -6.34 10.90
N ALA A 28 6.64 -5.44 9.98
CA ALA A 28 7.74 -4.48 10.14
C ALA A 28 7.39 -3.30 11.07
N GLY A 29 6.15 -3.20 11.55
CA GLY A 29 5.69 -2.15 12.45
C GLY A 29 5.21 -0.89 11.74
N TYR A 30 4.71 -1.00 10.51
CA TYR A 30 4.22 0.12 9.70
C TYR A 30 2.79 -0.13 9.21
N MET A 31 1.99 0.93 9.19
CA MET A 31 0.65 0.97 8.62
C MET A 31 0.66 1.77 7.32
N VAL A 32 -0.06 1.29 6.31
CA VAL A 32 -0.32 2.06 5.09
C VAL A 32 -1.49 3.00 5.34
N LEU A 33 -1.26 4.30 5.22
CA LEU A 33 -2.30 5.32 5.33
C LEU A 33 -3.00 5.55 4.00
N GLU A 34 -2.21 5.67 2.93
CA GLU A 34 -2.71 6.01 1.60
C GLU A 34 -1.81 5.41 0.52
N VAL A 35 -2.42 4.96 -0.58
CA VAL A 35 -1.71 4.58 -1.80
C VAL A 35 -2.26 5.40 -2.94
N ARG A 36 -1.41 6.25 -3.55
CA ARG A 36 -1.80 7.16 -4.63
C ARG A 36 -1.02 6.87 -5.90
N HIS A 37 -1.67 7.03 -7.05
CA HIS A 37 -0.98 7.02 -8.33
C HIS A 37 -0.62 8.45 -8.73
N THR A 38 0.66 8.70 -8.96
CA THR A 38 1.19 9.98 -9.43
C THR A 38 1.87 9.80 -10.79
N GLU A 39 2.22 10.90 -11.46
CA GLU A 39 3.01 10.88 -12.70
C GLU A 39 4.38 10.21 -12.51
N ARG A 40 4.88 10.16 -11.27
CA ARG A 40 6.16 9.53 -10.91
C ARG A 40 6.02 8.04 -10.53
N GLY A 41 4.81 7.51 -10.48
CA GLY A 41 4.49 6.16 -10.05
C GLY A 41 3.58 6.09 -8.83
N MET A 42 3.46 4.90 -8.24
CA MET A 42 2.64 4.62 -7.06
C MET A 42 3.34 5.10 -5.79
N VAL A 43 2.74 6.02 -5.05
CA VAL A 43 3.25 6.55 -3.78
C VAL A 43 2.52 5.87 -2.63
N TRP A 44 3.29 5.34 -1.68
CA TRP A 44 2.81 4.69 -0.47
C TRP A 44 3.11 5.59 0.73
N THR A 45 2.08 6.11 1.37
CA THR A 45 2.23 6.86 2.62
C THR A 45 2.15 5.88 3.78
N LEU A 46 3.22 5.80 4.56
CA LEU A 46 3.37 4.89 5.69
C LEU A 46 3.47 5.67 7.00
N GLU A 47 2.98 5.07 8.07
CA GLU A 47 3.18 5.53 9.45
C GLU A 47 3.70 4.37 10.31
N PRO A 48 4.80 4.55 11.08
CA PRO A 48 5.23 3.55 12.05
C PRO A 48 4.18 3.42 13.17
N LEU A 49 3.81 2.20 13.56
CA LEU A 49 2.78 1.94 14.59
C LEU A 49 3.11 2.54 15.97
N HIS A 50 4.38 2.83 16.23
CA HIS A 50 4.86 3.39 17.50
C HIS A 50 5.24 4.89 17.40
N SER A 51 5.00 5.52 16.25
CA SER A 51 5.32 6.92 15.98
C SER A 51 4.16 7.61 15.28
N ARG A 52 4.21 8.95 15.16
CA ARG A 52 3.24 9.73 14.37
C ARG A 52 3.92 10.45 13.20
N VAL A 53 4.98 9.83 12.70
CA VAL A 53 5.80 10.40 11.63
C VAL A 53 5.43 9.68 10.35
N GLU A 54 4.67 10.36 9.51
CA GLU A 54 4.33 9.89 8.18
C GLU A 54 5.50 10.09 7.22
N PHE A 55 5.69 9.15 6.31
CA PHE A 55 6.66 9.28 5.22
C PHE A 55 6.15 8.58 3.96
N GLU A 56 6.65 9.01 2.81
CA GLU A 56 6.24 8.53 1.50
C GLU A 56 7.35 7.66 0.88
N LEU A 57 6.95 6.52 0.30
CA LEU A 57 7.80 5.69 -0.56
C LEU A 57 7.25 5.70 -1.99
N VAL A 58 8.11 5.93 -2.97
CA VAL A 58 7.74 6.05 -4.38
C VAL A 58 8.11 4.76 -5.11
N GLY A 59 7.07 4.04 -5.54
CA GLY A 59 7.15 2.83 -6.32
C GLY A 59 7.26 1.55 -5.49
N LYS A 60 6.98 0.42 -6.15
CA LYS A 60 7.08 -0.92 -5.54
C LYS A 60 8.53 -1.25 -5.14
N ASP A 61 9.52 -0.78 -5.88
CA ASP A 61 10.94 -1.09 -5.61
C ASP A 61 11.45 -0.44 -4.32
N GLU A 62 11.08 0.81 -4.06
CA GLU A 62 11.47 1.51 -2.83
C GLU A 62 10.78 0.87 -1.61
N LEU A 63 9.50 0.50 -1.75
CA LEU A 63 8.76 -0.25 -0.74
C LEU A 63 9.39 -1.61 -0.43
N LEU A 64 9.78 -2.37 -1.45
CA LEU A 64 10.41 -3.67 -1.28
C LEU A 64 11.78 -3.55 -0.61
N ARG A 65 12.62 -2.61 -1.06
CA ARG A 65 13.92 -2.34 -0.44
C ARG A 65 13.78 -1.93 1.03
N PHE A 66 12.77 -1.12 1.34
CA PHE A 66 12.45 -0.75 2.72
C PHE A 66 12.09 -1.99 3.57
N LEU A 67 11.24 -2.86 3.04
CA LEU A 67 10.84 -4.13 3.68
C LEU A 67 11.93 -5.20 3.73
N GLU A 68 13.06 -5.02 3.05
CA GLU A 68 14.21 -5.93 3.10
C GLU A 68 15.21 -5.54 4.20
N HIS A 69 15.19 -4.29 4.65
CA HIS A 69 16.10 -3.77 5.67
C HIS A 69 15.53 -3.81 7.09
N HIS A 70 14.21 -3.99 7.21
CA HIS A 70 13.47 -4.17 8.46
C HIS A 70 13.30 -5.64 8.81
#